data_AF-A0A2A4KRD2-F1
#
_entry.id   AF-A0A2A4KRD2-F1
#
_cell.length_a   1.000
_cell.length_b   1.000
_cell.length_c   1.000
_cell.angle_alpha   90.00
_cell.angle_beta   90.00
_cell.angle_gamma   90.00
#
_symmetry.space_group_name_H-M   'P 1'
#
loop_
_entity.id
_entity.type
_entity.pdbx_description
1 polymer ?
#
loop_
_entity_poly.entity_id
_entity_poly.type
_entity_poly.pdbx_seq_one_letter_code
_entity_poly.pdbx_strand_id
1 'polypeptide(L)'
;MPDPTPTDSARPACPACGNRPAHARPANRRRRYELWWECAACPWVGVRSADGGPLRTMRRLRDDWADCMFCGEEEANVVGEPFERDGERLDWLVCLACGRGNTRRLGPAQG
;
A
#
# COMPACT_ATOMS: atom_id res chain seq x y z
N MET A 1 -1.59 -30.63 -13.47
CA MET A 1 -0.62 -29.58 -13.86
C MET A 1 -0.48 -28.66 -12.66
N PRO A 2 0.70 -28.51 -12.05
CA PRO A 2 0.90 -27.48 -11.04
C PRO A 2 0.81 -26.10 -11.72
N ASP A 3 0.10 -25.16 -11.09
CA ASP A 3 0.06 -23.75 -11.50
C ASP A 3 1.49 -23.21 -11.71
N PRO A 4 1.75 -22.38 -12.73
CA PRO A 4 3.03 -21.71 -12.84
C PRO A 4 3.21 -20.80 -11.62
N THR A 5 4.08 -21.21 -10.70
CA THR A 5 4.64 -20.34 -9.67
C THR A 5 5.03 -19.02 -10.33
N PRO A 6 4.52 -17.85 -9.90
CA PRO A 6 4.82 -16.61 -10.58
C PRO A 6 6.33 -16.42 -10.63
N THR A 7 6.90 -16.51 -11.82
CA THR A 7 8.34 -16.42 -12.06
C THR A 7 8.87 -15.14 -11.44
N ASP A 8 9.95 -15.28 -10.66
CA ASP A 8 10.58 -14.22 -9.87
C ASP A 8 10.97 -12.96 -10.68
N SER A 9 11.05 -13.08 -12.00
CA SER A 9 11.36 -12.00 -12.97
C SER A 9 10.22 -10.98 -13.22
N ALA A 10 9.00 -11.18 -12.70
CA ALA A 10 7.86 -10.30 -12.98
C ALA A 10 7.55 -9.26 -11.88
N ARG A 11 8.34 -9.22 -10.80
CA ARG A 11 8.13 -8.25 -9.71
C ARG A 11 8.74 -6.89 -10.08
N PRO A 12 7.93 -5.83 -10.18
CA PRO A 12 8.47 -4.51 -10.45
C PRO A 12 9.35 -4.05 -9.29
N ALA A 13 10.39 -3.26 -9.60
CA ALA A 13 11.23 -2.64 -8.59
C ALA A 13 10.42 -1.72 -7.66
N CYS A 14 10.88 -1.54 -6.42
CA CYS A 14 10.30 -0.55 -5.52
C CYS A 14 10.35 0.83 -6.17
N PRO A 15 9.23 1.55 -6.35
CA PRO A 15 9.23 2.84 -7.04
C PRO A 15 9.99 3.92 -6.26
N ALA A 16 10.16 3.76 -4.95
CA ALA A 16 10.81 4.75 -4.10
C ALA A 16 12.34 4.60 -4.04
N CYS A 17 12.88 3.38 -4.11
CA CYS A 17 14.32 3.15 -3.92
C CYS A 17 14.96 2.24 -4.97
N GLY A 18 14.22 1.75 -5.97
CA GLY A 18 14.74 0.91 -7.05
C GLY A 18 15.11 -0.54 -6.66
N ASN A 19 15.19 -0.85 -5.36
CA ASN A 19 15.45 -2.21 -4.89
C ASN A 19 14.32 -3.18 -5.29
N ARG A 20 14.68 -4.43 -5.58
CA ARG A 20 13.67 -5.47 -5.79
C ARG A 20 12.87 -5.66 -4.49
N PRO A 21 11.53 -5.67 -4.55
CA PRO A 21 10.73 -5.91 -3.37
C PRO A 21 11.01 -7.32 -2.84
N ALA A 22 11.10 -7.43 -1.51
CA ALA A 22 11.45 -8.66 -0.84
C ALA A 22 10.34 -9.71 -1.00
N HIS A 23 9.07 -9.27 -0.93
CA HIS A 23 7.92 -10.16 -0.95
C HIS A 23 6.71 -9.55 -1.66
N ALA A 24 5.99 -10.38 -2.42
CA ALA A 24 4.63 -10.05 -2.84
C ALA A 24 3.69 -10.44 -1.70
N ARG A 25 2.83 -9.52 -1.26
CA ARG A 25 1.76 -9.88 -0.33
C ARG A 25 0.54 -10.34 -1.11
N PRO A 26 -0.09 -11.45 -0.72
CA PRO A 26 -1.37 -11.81 -1.28
C PRO A 26 -2.37 -10.68 -1.00
N ALA A 27 -3.15 -10.38 -2.03
CA ALA A 27 -4.26 -9.45 -1.92
C ALA A 27 -5.24 -9.98 -0.87
N ASN A 28 -5.61 -9.15 0.11
CA ASN A 28 -6.66 -9.53 1.05
C ASN A 28 -8.03 -9.61 0.34
N ARG A 29 -9.02 -10.26 0.96
CA ARG A 29 -10.36 -10.47 0.37
C ARG A 29 -11.04 -9.18 -0.11
N ARG A 30 -10.80 -8.04 0.55
CA ARG A 30 -11.39 -6.73 0.20
C ARG A 30 -10.66 -6.03 -0.95
N ARG A 31 -9.42 -6.42 -1.21
CA ARG A 31 -8.53 -5.82 -2.22
C ARG A 31 -8.01 -6.86 -3.21
N ARG A 32 -8.76 -7.95 -3.45
CA ARG A 32 -8.36 -9.07 -4.33
C ARG A 32 -7.94 -8.66 -5.75
N TYR A 33 -8.33 -7.47 -6.18
CA TYR A 33 -7.98 -6.87 -7.46
C TYR A 33 -6.74 -5.98 -7.39
N GLU A 34 -5.94 -6.07 -6.34
CA GLU A 34 -4.69 -5.32 -6.18
C GLU A 34 -3.56 -6.28 -5.84
N LEU A 35 -2.41 -6.05 -6.44
CA LEU A 35 -1.15 -6.74 -6.16
C LEU A 35 -0.29 -5.82 -5.29
N TRP A 36 0.26 -6.37 -4.22
CA TRP A 36 1.02 -5.63 -3.21
C TRP A 36 2.44 -6.18 -3.10
N TRP A 37 3.42 -5.28 -2.95
CA TRP A 37 4.84 -5.64 -2.83
C TRP A 37 5.51 -4.86 -1.71
N GLU A 38 6.19 -5.56 -0.82
CA GLU A 38 6.94 -4.95 0.28
C GLU A 38 8.39 -4.73 -0.10
N CYS A 39 8.91 -3.54 0.19
CA CYS A 39 10.34 -3.28 0.15
C CYS A 39 10.94 -3.54 1.54
N ALA A 40 11.97 -4.40 1.64
CA ALA A 40 12.72 -4.57 2.88
C ALA A 40 13.73 -3.43 3.12
N ALA A 41 14.09 -2.68 2.08
CA ALA A 41 15.12 -1.64 2.14
C ALA A 41 14.58 -0.24 2.44
N CYS A 42 13.27 -0.02 2.40
CA CYS A 42 12.67 1.28 2.66
C CYS A 42 11.21 1.13 3.17
N PRO A 43 10.60 2.17 3.75
CA PRO A 43 9.26 2.06 4.34
C PRO A 43 8.14 2.05 3.29
N TRP A 44 8.44 1.86 2.00
CA TRP A 44 7.47 1.91 0.93
C TRP A 44 7.00 0.52 0.51
N VAL A 45 5.73 0.48 0.12
CA VAL A 45 4.99 -0.68 -0.36
C VAL A 45 4.44 -0.30 -1.74
N GLY A 46 4.73 -1.13 -2.74
CA GLY A 46 4.15 -0.99 -4.07
C GLY A 46 2.74 -1.57 -4.10
N VAL A 47 1.81 -0.88 -4.76
CA VAL A 47 0.47 -1.40 -5.04
C VAL A 47 0.12 -1.17 -6.51
N ARG A 48 -0.43 -2.19 -7.17
CA ARG A 48 -0.90 -2.11 -8.55
C ARG A 48 -2.25 -2.78 -8.65
N SER A 49 -3.16 -2.20 -9.40
CA SER A 49 -4.40 -2.89 -9.75
C SER A 49 -4.11 -4.13 -10.62
N ALA A 50 -4.87 -5.20 -10.44
CA ALA A 50 -4.71 -6.46 -11.14
C ALA A 50 -5.05 -6.36 -12.63
N ASP A 51 -5.79 -5.31 -13.02
CA ASP A 51 -6.06 -4.92 -14.41
C ASP A 51 -4.83 -4.33 -15.14
N GLY A 52 -3.70 -4.15 -14.45
CA GLY A 52 -2.46 -3.68 -15.07
C GLY A 52 -2.26 -2.17 -15.04
N GLY A 53 -2.98 -1.43 -14.16
CA GLY A 53 -2.73 -0.01 -13.94
C GLY A 53 -1.28 0.34 -13.51
N PRO A 54 -0.94 1.63 -13.38
CA PRO A 54 0.39 2.04 -12.94
C PRO A 54 0.68 1.55 -11.51
N LEU A 55 1.96 1.25 -11.24
CA LEU A 55 2.41 0.96 -9.89
C LEU A 55 2.38 2.23 -9.05
N ARG A 56 1.65 2.21 -7.94
CA ARG A 56 1.59 3.30 -6.98
C ARG A 56 2.42 2.99 -5.74
N THR A 57 2.95 4.02 -5.11
CA THR A 57 3.65 3.96 -3.84
C THR A 57 2.69 4.17 -2.68
N MET A 58 2.86 3.36 -1.64
CA MET A 58 2.24 3.54 -0.33
C MET A 58 3.34 3.51 0.72
N ARG A 59 3.29 4.35 1.75
CA ARG A 59 4.29 4.43 2.81
C ARG A 59 3.76 3.83 4.09
N ARG A 60 4.55 3.02 4.78
CA ARG A 60 4.23 2.56 6.15
C ARG A 60 4.15 3.73 7.10
N LEU A 61 3.11 3.70 7.93
CA LEU A 61 2.99 4.60 9.06
C LEU A 61 3.83 4.11 10.24
N ARG A 62 4.25 5.04 11.09
CA ARG A 62 5.04 4.81 12.31
C ARG A 62 4.55 5.69 13.47
N ASP A 63 3.41 6.34 13.26
CA ASP A 63 2.74 7.19 14.23
C ASP A 63 1.56 6.41 14.86
N ASP A 64 0.71 7.08 15.62
CA ASP A 64 -0.47 6.48 16.26
C ASP A 64 -1.47 5.86 15.25
N TRP A 65 -1.28 6.11 13.95
CA TRP A 65 -2.08 5.51 12.89
C TRP A 65 -1.43 4.28 12.28
N ALA A 66 -0.30 3.80 12.82
CA ALA A 66 0.36 2.58 12.35
C ALA A 66 -0.53 1.33 12.53
N ASP A 67 -1.30 1.29 13.62
CA ASP A 67 -2.13 0.14 13.98
C ASP A 67 -3.52 0.21 13.35
N CYS A 68 -4.05 -0.93 12.94
CA CYS A 68 -5.38 -0.99 12.35
C CYS A 68 -6.47 -0.92 13.42
N MET A 69 -7.13 0.22 13.55
CA MET A 69 -8.28 0.41 14.45
C MET A 69 -9.48 -0.53 14.18
N PHE A 70 -9.50 -1.25 13.05
CA PHE A 70 -10.60 -2.16 12.69
C PHE A 70 -10.33 -3.63 13.00
N CYS A 71 -9.08 -4.08 12.86
CA CYS A 71 -8.72 -5.48 13.11
C CYS A 71 -7.71 -5.67 14.23
N GLY A 72 -7.17 -4.58 14.80
CA GLY A 72 -6.20 -4.60 15.88
C GLY A 72 -4.77 -4.98 15.47
N GLU A 73 -4.50 -5.15 14.17
CA GLU A 73 -3.16 -5.53 13.72
C GLU A 73 -2.19 -4.35 13.85
N GLU A 74 -1.08 -4.59 14.52
CA GLU A 74 -0.02 -3.61 14.78
C GLU A 74 0.79 -3.29 13.52
N GLU A 75 1.16 -2.02 13.34
CA GLU A 75 2.01 -1.51 12.24
C GLU A 75 1.59 -1.93 10.80
N ALA A 76 0.31 -2.27 10.63
CA ALA A 76 -0.22 -2.82 9.39
C ALA A 76 -0.70 -1.74 8.41
N ASN A 77 -0.81 -0.49 8.83
CA ASN A 77 -1.32 0.58 7.99
C ASN A 77 -0.25 1.22 7.10
N VAL A 78 -0.64 1.47 5.86
CA VAL A 78 0.12 2.24 4.87
C VAL A 78 -0.72 3.39 4.34
N VAL A 79 -0.08 4.45 3.88
CA VAL A 79 -0.73 5.63 3.30
C VAL A 79 -0.20 5.96 1.91
N GLY A 80 -1.09 6.37 1.02
CA GLY A 80 -0.71 6.88 -0.30
C GLY A 80 -0.15 8.30 -0.25
N GLU A 81 0.16 8.83 -1.44
CA GLU A 81 0.48 10.25 -1.57
C GLU A 81 -0.69 11.14 -1.12
N PRO A 82 -0.41 12.24 -0.40
CA PRO A 82 -1.44 13.20 -0.05
C PRO A 82 -2.11 13.81 -1.29
N PHE A 83 -3.40 14.10 -1.16
CA PHE A 83 -4.20 14.76 -2.19
C PHE A 83 -5.17 15.76 -1.55
N GLU A 84 -5.66 16.70 -2.34
CA GLU A 84 -6.62 17.70 -1.87
C GLU A 84 -8.04 17.37 -2.36
N ARG A 85 -9.02 17.59 -1.48
CA ARG A 85 -10.45 17.47 -1.79
C ARG A 85 -11.23 18.40 -0.89
N ASP A 86 -12.13 19.20 -1.45
CA ASP A 86 -13.03 20.08 -0.69
C ASP A 86 -12.31 21.04 0.29
N GLY A 87 -11.12 21.52 -0.08
CA GLY A 87 -10.30 22.40 0.78
C GLY A 87 -9.51 21.68 1.88
N GLU A 88 -9.49 20.35 1.86
CA GLU A 88 -8.83 19.51 2.85
C GLU A 88 -7.70 18.72 2.23
N ARG A 89 -6.60 18.59 2.97
CA ARG A 89 -5.49 17.70 2.61
C ARG A 89 -5.71 16.33 3.25
N LEU A 90 -5.77 15.31 2.42
CA LEU A 90 -6.11 13.93 2.79
C LEU A 90 -5.00 12.98 2.32
N ASP A 91 -4.90 11.81 2.93
CA ASP A 91 -4.25 10.66 2.30
C ASP A 91 -5.15 9.41 2.35
N TRP A 92 -4.82 8.43 1.53
CA TRP A 92 -5.54 7.16 1.52
C TRP A 92 -4.82 6.13 2.41
N LEU A 93 -5.39 5.85 3.56
CA LEU A 93 -4.89 4.85 4.52
C LEU A 93 -5.45 3.47 4.18
N VAL A 94 -4.61 2.45 4.24
CA VAL A 94 -4.98 1.04 3.99
C VAL A 94 -4.29 0.13 5.00
N CYS A 95 -5.04 -0.76 5.65
CA CYS A 95 -4.48 -1.85 6.43
C CYS A 95 -4.10 -3.02 5.51
N LEU A 96 -2.85 -3.45 5.53
CA LEU A 96 -2.37 -4.58 4.72
C LEU A 96 -2.90 -5.95 5.21
N ALA A 97 -3.31 -6.06 6.48
CA ALA A 97 -3.83 -7.30 7.04
C ALA A 97 -5.31 -7.53 6.68
N CYS A 98 -6.19 -6.58 7.00
CA CYS A 98 -7.64 -6.73 6.75
C CYS A 98 -8.12 -6.07 5.44
N GLY A 99 -7.30 -5.23 4.81
CA GLY A 99 -7.60 -4.58 3.54
C GLY A 99 -8.54 -3.40 3.58
N ARG A 100 -9.03 -3.05 4.76
CA ARG A 100 -9.87 -1.88 4.92
C ARG A 100 -9.01 -0.65 4.64
N GLY A 101 -9.58 0.27 3.89
CA GLY A 101 -8.97 1.57 3.66
C GLY A 101 -9.97 2.69 3.87
N ASN A 102 -9.47 3.85 4.25
CA ASN A 102 -10.25 5.05 4.47
C ASN A 102 -9.41 6.29 4.16
N THR A 103 -10.07 7.41 3.86
CA THR A 103 -9.40 8.71 3.81
C THR A 103 -9.04 9.15 5.22
N ARG A 104 -7.78 9.52 5.46
CA ARG A 104 -7.32 10.15 6.69
C ARG A 104 -7.05 11.63 6.40
N ARG A 105 -7.47 12.48 7.32
CA ARG A 105 -7.29 13.93 7.25
C ARG A 105 -5.91 14.31 7.77
N LEU A 106 -5.19 15.10 7.00
CA LEU A 106 -3.87 15.62 7.36
C LEU A 106 -3.91 17.10 7.79
N GLY A 107 -4.97 17.82 7.42
CA GLY A 107 -5.15 19.23 7.75
C GLY A 107 -5.88 20.00 6.65
N PRO A 108 -5.86 21.34 6.71
CA PRO A 108 -6.33 22.18 5.61
C PRO A 108 -5.44 22.01 4.36
N ALA A 109 -5.99 22.34 3.19
CA ALA A 109 -5.24 22.43 1.94
C ALA A 109 -4.06 23.42 2.07
N GLN A 110 -2.97 23.14 1.35
CA GLN A 110 -1.79 23.99 1.31
C GLN A 110 -1.81 24.73 -0.02
N GLY A 111 -2.58 25.82 -0.07
CA GLY A 111 -2.80 26.63 -1.28
C GLY A 111 -1.54 27.26 -1.86
#